data_AF-A0A8I2Z9P9-F1
#
_entry.id   AF-A0A8I2Z9P9-F1
#
_cell.length_a   1.000
_cell.length_b   1.000
_cell.length_c   1.000
_cell.angle_alpha   90.00
_cell.angle_beta   90.00
_cell.angle_gamma   90.00
#
_symmetry.space_group_name_H-M   'P 1'
#
loop_
_entity.id
_entity.type
_entity.pdbx_description
1 polymer ?
#
loop_
_entity_poly.entity_id
_entity_poly.type
_entity_poly.pdbx_seq_one_letter_code
_entity_poly.pdbx_strand_id
1 'polypeptide(L)'
;MLFPKVLGRVALAANAALSTYPTPVHAQETGQSVFVSPDTLVTFAFAAPTDHNRDVYFSLRVHQSVTWGAVGLGSDDMPNSLILMLYHDDEGTGVTFSPRIAFGNYEPEYYSHMRWEVLDGTGIQGDYLVFNARCTDHCRTWLHGSLDPAF
;
A
#
# COMPACT_ATOMS: atom_id res chain seq x y z
N MET A 1 -35.30 69.87 45.85
CA MET A 1 -36.06 68.68 46.25
C MET A 1 -35.59 67.50 45.40
N LEU A 2 -35.22 66.40 46.07
CA LEU A 2 -35.18 64.99 45.63
C LEU A 2 -34.48 64.54 44.30
N PHE A 3 -33.49 63.65 44.49
CA PHE A 3 -32.89 62.61 43.62
C PHE A 3 -33.88 61.84 42.69
N PRO A 4 -33.46 61.09 41.62
CA PRO A 4 -32.31 60.16 41.67
C PRO A 4 -31.44 59.93 40.41
N LYS A 5 -30.32 59.25 40.70
CA LYS A 5 -29.35 58.61 39.82
C LYS A 5 -30.01 57.54 38.93
N VAL A 6 -29.63 57.49 37.65
CA VAL A 6 -29.78 56.29 36.82
C VAL A 6 -28.39 55.84 36.38
N LEU A 7 -27.99 54.67 36.91
CA LEU A 7 -26.79 53.94 36.56
C LEU A 7 -27.01 53.27 35.18
N GLY A 8 -26.34 53.76 34.14
CA GLY A 8 -26.29 53.08 32.85
C GLY A 8 -25.40 51.84 32.95
N ARG A 9 -25.99 50.65 32.79
CA ARG A 9 -25.23 49.39 32.67
C ARG A 9 -24.70 49.27 31.24
N VAL A 10 -23.39 49.40 31.06
CA VAL A 10 -22.70 49.00 29.83
C VAL A 10 -22.63 47.47 29.83
N ALA A 11 -23.34 46.81 28.91
CA ALA A 11 -23.20 45.39 28.69
C ALA A 11 -21.97 45.15 27.80
N LEU A 12 -20.90 44.56 28.34
CA LEU A 12 -19.82 44.00 27.53
C LEU A 12 -20.33 42.72 26.87
N ALA A 13 -20.48 42.73 25.54
CA ALA A 13 -20.67 41.51 24.76
C ALA A 13 -19.31 40.80 24.64
N ALA A 14 -19.15 39.67 25.36
CA ALA A 14 -18.00 38.80 25.21
C ALA A 14 -18.18 37.94 23.95
N ASN A 15 -17.46 38.28 22.88
CA ASN A 15 -17.37 37.41 21.70
C ASN A 15 -16.51 36.19 22.05
N ALA A 16 -17.16 35.06 22.30
CA ALA A 16 -16.46 33.77 22.39
C ALA A 16 -16.04 33.35 20.97
N ALA A 17 -14.77 33.52 20.65
CA ALA A 17 -14.19 32.96 19.44
C ALA A 17 -14.16 31.42 19.57
N LEU A 18 -15.02 30.74 18.82
CA LEU A 18 -14.98 29.29 18.67
C LEU A 18 -13.72 28.93 17.87
N SER A 19 -12.66 28.55 18.58
CA SER A 19 -11.49 27.92 17.96
C SER A 19 -11.92 26.57 17.40
N THR A 20 -12.14 26.48 16.10
CA THR A 20 -12.35 25.21 15.41
C THR A 20 -11.01 24.49 15.35
N TYR A 21 -10.73 23.69 16.38
CA TYR A 21 -9.63 22.73 16.31
C TYR A 21 -9.93 21.75 15.17
N PRO A 22 -9.02 21.55 14.20
CA PRO A 22 -9.19 20.46 13.25
C PRO A 22 -9.31 19.17 14.05
N THR A 23 -10.38 18.40 13.81
CA THR A 23 -10.51 17.06 14.36
C THR A 23 -9.27 16.27 13.94
N PRO A 24 -8.63 15.51 14.85
CA PRO A 24 -7.59 14.58 14.43
C PRO A 24 -8.21 13.69 13.34
N VAL A 25 -7.63 13.75 12.14
CA VAL A 25 -7.95 12.79 11.09
C VAL A 25 -7.67 11.43 11.69
N HIS A 26 -8.71 10.62 11.88
CA HIS A 26 -8.56 9.26 12.33
C HIS A 26 -7.56 8.61 11.37
N ALA A 27 -6.37 8.24 11.86
CA ALA A 27 -5.49 7.42 11.06
C ALA A 27 -6.31 6.17 10.72
N GLN A 28 -6.62 5.99 9.44
CA GLN A 28 -7.20 4.74 9.00
C GLN A 28 -6.16 3.69 9.34
N GLU A 29 -6.51 2.71 10.19
CA GLU A 29 -5.66 1.54 10.41
C GLU A 29 -5.55 0.83 9.06
N THR A 30 -4.53 1.19 8.30
CA THR A 30 -4.09 0.44 7.15
C THR A 30 -3.21 -0.67 7.69
N GLY A 31 -3.60 -1.93 7.48
CA GLY A 31 -2.72 -3.06 7.73
C GLY A 31 -1.50 -2.90 6.82
N GLN A 32 -0.38 -2.43 7.36
CA GLN A 32 0.86 -2.22 6.64
C GLN A 32 1.93 -3.16 7.18
N SER A 33 2.71 -3.75 6.29
CA SER A 33 3.82 -4.63 6.65
C SER A 33 4.96 -4.46 5.66
N VAL A 34 6.18 -4.69 6.15
CA VAL A 34 7.40 -4.67 5.34
C VAL A 34 8.24 -5.89 5.67
N PHE A 35 8.71 -6.54 4.62
CA PHE A 35 9.73 -7.57 4.66
C PHE A 35 11.01 -7.08 3.98
N VAL A 36 12.16 -7.38 4.58
CA VAL A 36 13.49 -7.14 4.02
C VAL A 36 14.27 -8.44 4.12
N SER A 37 14.78 -8.94 3.00
CA SER A 37 15.64 -10.13 3.01
C SER A 37 16.95 -9.85 3.76
N PRO A 38 17.56 -10.84 4.44
CA PRO A 38 18.79 -10.63 5.20
C PRO A 38 19.97 -10.10 4.37
N ASP A 39 20.03 -10.48 3.08
CA ASP A 39 21.02 -10.03 2.10
C ASP A 39 20.65 -8.68 1.45
N THR A 40 19.50 -8.11 1.80
CA THR A 40 18.95 -6.86 1.26
C THR A 40 18.69 -6.86 -0.25
N LEU A 41 18.69 -8.04 -0.88
CA LEU A 41 18.45 -8.19 -2.32
C LEU A 41 16.97 -8.02 -2.67
N VAL A 42 16.05 -8.34 -1.75
CA VAL A 42 14.61 -8.20 -1.94
C VAL A 42 14.00 -7.44 -0.77
N THR A 43 13.18 -6.43 -1.06
CA THR A 43 12.34 -5.74 -0.08
C THR A 43 10.91 -5.70 -0.60
N PHE A 44 9.95 -6.02 0.26
CA PHE A 44 8.53 -6.01 -0.09
C PHE A 44 7.74 -5.26 0.97
N ALA A 45 7.04 -4.22 0.55
CA ALA A 45 6.10 -3.48 1.39
C ALA A 45 4.69 -3.75 0.90
N PHE A 46 3.76 -3.95 1.81
CA PHE A 46 2.36 -4.26 1.51
C PHE A 46 1.45 -3.46 2.43
N ALA A 47 0.40 -2.88 1.85
CA ALA A 47 -0.65 -2.18 2.56
C ALA A 47 -2.02 -2.62 2.08
N ALA A 48 -2.84 -3.11 3.00
CA ALA A 48 -4.24 -3.43 2.77
C ALA A 48 -5.11 -2.49 3.62
N PRO A 49 -5.65 -1.42 3.03
CA PRO A 49 -6.67 -0.62 3.69
C PRO A 49 -7.89 -1.48 4.07
N THR A 50 -8.50 -1.11 5.20
CA THR A 50 -9.71 -1.73 5.77
C THR A 50 -11.01 -1.16 5.16
N ASP A 51 -10.91 -0.38 4.09
CA ASP A 51 -12.07 0.22 3.44
C ASP A 51 -12.86 -0.79 2.58
N HIS A 52 -13.98 -0.32 2.03
CA HIS A 52 -14.82 -1.12 1.14
C HIS A 52 -14.15 -1.43 -0.20
N ASN A 53 -13.06 -0.74 -0.55
CA ASN A 53 -12.33 -0.99 -1.77
C ASN A 53 -11.32 -2.12 -1.49
N ARG A 54 -11.44 -3.23 -2.22
CA ARG A 54 -10.58 -4.41 -1.99
C ARG A 54 -9.16 -4.21 -2.53
N ASP A 55 -8.76 -2.97 -2.79
CA ASP A 55 -7.47 -2.60 -3.32
C ASP A 55 -6.37 -2.91 -2.32
N VAL A 56 -5.20 -3.24 -2.83
CA VAL A 56 -3.98 -3.34 -2.02
C VAL A 56 -2.87 -2.57 -2.69
N TYR A 57 -1.99 -2.01 -1.89
CA TYR A 57 -0.84 -1.27 -2.36
C TYR A 57 0.40 -2.06 -2.02
N PHE A 58 1.34 -2.15 -2.95
CA PHE A 58 2.61 -2.80 -2.67
C PHE A 58 3.78 -2.11 -3.36
N SER A 59 4.95 -2.31 -2.78
CA SER A 59 6.23 -1.99 -3.38
C SER A 59 7.09 -3.24 -3.36
N LEU A 60 7.61 -3.64 -4.51
CA LEU A 60 8.61 -4.69 -4.63
C LEU A 60 9.90 -4.05 -5.13
N ARG A 61 10.98 -4.26 -4.38
CA ARG A 61 12.31 -3.76 -4.69
C ARG A 61 13.28 -4.92 -4.78
N VAL A 62 14.02 -4.99 -5.89
CA VAL A 62 14.99 -6.06 -6.18
C VAL A 62 16.32 -5.44 -6.57
N HIS A 63 17.42 -5.89 -5.96
CA HIS A 63 18.76 -5.39 -6.26
C HIS A 63 19.22 -5.85 -7.65
N GLN A 64 19.93 -5.00 -8.39
CA GLN A 64 20.35 -5.26 -9.77
C GLN A 64 21.46 -6.33 -9.89
N SER A 65 22.02 -6.80 -8.77
CA SER A 65 23.00 -7.91 -8.78
C SER A 65 22.37 -9.30 -9.00
N VAL A 66 21.03 -9.40 -9.01
CA VAL A 66 20.29 -10.62 -9.34
C VAL A 66 19.46 -10.39 -10.59
N THR A 67 19.18 -11.46 -11.33
CA THR A 67 18.46 -11.37 -12.61
C THR A 67 16.95 -11.21 -12.44
N TRP A 68 16.41 -11.63 -11.29
CA TRP A 68 15.02 -11.47 -10.91
C TRP A 68 14.87 -11.57 -9.39
N GLY A 69 13.76 -11.08 -8.87
CA GLY A 69 13.34 -11.28 -7.48
C GLY A 69 11.83 -11.42 -7.40
N ALA A 70 11.33 -12.16 -6.42
CA ALA A 70 9.90 -12.41 -6.29
C ALA A 70 9.46 -12.60 -4.85
N VAL A 71 8.16 -12.39 -4.61
CA VAL A 71 7.47 -12.73 -3.37
C VAL A 71 6.25 -13.59 -3.69
N GLY A 72 6.06 -14.67 -2.93
CA GLY A 72 4.85 -15.50 -2.99
C GLY A 72 3.87 -15.10 -1.89
N LEU A 73 2.58 -15.06 -2.23
CA LEU A 73 1.49 -14.66 -1.34
C LEU A 73 0.46 -15.78 -1.17
N GLY A 74 -0.14 -15.85 0.03
CA GLY A 74 -1.35 -16.64 0.34
C GLY A 74 -1.18 -18.14 0.58
N SER A 75 0.05 -18.65 0.60
CA SER A 75 0.36 -20.03 0.95
C SER A 75 1.70 -20.07 1.68
N ASP A 76 1.88 -21.04 2.58
CA ASP A 76 3.16 -21.31 3.26
C ASP A 76 4.18 -21.98 2.32
N ASP A 77 3.70 -22.48 1.17
CA ASP A 77 4.49 -23.14 0.14
C ASP A 77 4.23 -22.51 -1.25
N MET A 78 5.04 -22.91 -2.23
CA MET A 78 4.87 -22.48 -3.62
C MET A 78 3.50 -22.83 -4.23
N PRO A 79 2.92 -24.04 -4.06
CA PRO A 79 1.61 -24.35 -4.62
C PRO A 79 0.51 -23.43 -4.08
N ASN A 80 -0.40 -23.02 -4.97
CA ASN A 80 -1.52 -22.13 -4.72
C ASN A 80 -1.15 -20.69 -4.35
N SER A 81 0.10 -20.28 -4.54
CA SER A 81 0.56 -18.91 -4.26
C SER A 81 0.43 -18.00 -5.48
N LEU A 82 0.08 -16.73 -5.21
CA LEU A 82 0.27 -15.64 -6.17
C LEU A 82 1.72 -15.17 -6.06
N ILE A 83 2.46 -15.25 -7.15
CA ILE A 83 3.86 -14.86 -7.23
C ILE A 83 3.96 -13.47 -7.87
N LEU A 84 4.53 -12.52 -7.14
CA LEU A 84 4.83 -11.18 -7.63
C LEU A 84 6.30 -11.16 -8.05
N MET A 85 6.59 -11.24 -9.35
CA MET A 85 7.96 -11.32 -9.87
C MET A 85 8.39 -10.01 -10.55
N LEU A 86 9.64 -9.63 -10.31
CA LEU A 86 10.25 -8.43 -10.85
C LEU A 86 11.62 -8.74 -11.47
N TYR A 87 11.86 -8.19 -12.65
CA TYR A 87 13.13 -8.28 -13.38
C TYR A 87 13.28 -7.09 -14.32
N HIS A 88 14.42 -6.99 -15.01
CA HIS A 88 14.62 -5.95 -16.03
C HIS A 88 13.62 -6.09 -17.20
N ASP A 89 13.39 -5.00 -17.93
CA ASP A 89 12.81 -5.10 -19.27
C ASP A 89 13.80 -5.72 -20.28
N ASP A 90 13.31 -5.98 -21.49
CA ASP A 90 14.09 -6.65 -22.53
C ASP A 90 15.33 -5.81 -22.93
N GLU A 91 15.25 -4.48 -22.81
CA GLU A 91 16.33 -3.54 -23.07
C GLU A 91 17.30 -3.37 -21.89
N GLY A 92 16.96 -3.84 -20.69
CA GLY A 92 17.75 -3.65 -19.46
C GLY A 92 17.71 -2.23 -18.90
N THR A 93 16.83 -1.37 -19.41
CA THR A 93 16.75 0.06 -19.05
C THR A 93 15.58 0.41 -18.13
N GLY A 94 14.69 -0.56 -17.93
CA GLY A 94 13.49 -0.42 -17.13
C GLY A 94 13.21 -1.69 -16.34
N VAL A 95 11.94 -1.84 -15.98
CA VAL A 95 11.46 -2.84 -15.04
C VAL A 95 10.26 -3.55 -15.64
N THR A 96 10.28 -4.87 -15.60
CA THR A 96 9.14 -5.73 -15.93
C THR A 96 8.57 -6.31 -14.64
N PHE A 97 7.27 -6.06 -14.42
CA PHE A 97 6.49 -6.75 -13.42
C PHE A 97 5.67 -7.88 -14.06
N SER A 98 5.79 -9.08 -13.52
CA SER A 98 5.14 -10.29 -14.04
C SER A 98 4.44 -11.01 -12.89
N PRO A 99 3.13 -10.80 -12.68
CA PRO A 99 2.37 -11.64 -11.76
C PRO A 99 2.27 -13.04 -12.32
N ARG A 100 2.46 -14.04 -11.47
CA ARG A 100 2.36 -15.45 -11.83
C ARG A 100 1.54 -16.24 -10.83
N ILE A 101 1.00 -17.38 -11.26
CA ILE A 101 0.26 -18.31 -10.41
C ILE A 101 0.97 -19.66 -10.37
N ALA A 102 1.10 -20.23 -9.18
CA ALA A 102 1.73 -21.53 -8.99
C ALA A 102 0.68 -22.56 -8.53
N PHE A 103 0.69 -23.76 -9.11
CA PHE A 103 -0.15 -24.89 -8.66
C PHE A 103 0.68 -26.07 -8.15
N GLY A 104 2.00 -25.96 -8.13
CA GLY A 104 2.93 -27.00 -7.72
C GLY A 104 4.36 -26.47 -7.59
N ASN A 105 5.30 -27.36 -7.33
CA ASN A 105 6.74 -27.04 -7.28
C ASN A 105 7.37 -27.09 -8.68
N TYR A 106 6.78 -26.36 -9.63
CA TYR A 106 7.24 -26.21 -11.00
C TYR A 106 7.06 -24.75 -11.43
N GLU A 107 7.57 -24.36 -12.60
CA GLU A 107 7.54 -22.97 -13.03
C GLU A 107 6.12 -22.36 -12.98
N PRO A 108 5.90 -21.25 -12.26
CA PRO A 108 4.62 -20.56 -12.23
C PRO A 108 4.28 -19.94 -13.58
N GLU A 109 3.00 -19.96 -13.94
CA GLU A 109 2.51 -19.40 -15.21
C GLU A 109 2.12 -17.93 -15.06
N TYR A 110 2.27 -17.14 -16.13
CA TYR A 110 1.85 -15.74 -16.13
C TYR A 110 0.35 -15.59 -15.81
N TYR A 111 0.02 -14.75 -14.84
CA TYR A 111 -1.33 -14.57 -14.34
C TYR A 111 -1.97 -13.28 -14.86
N SER A 112 -2.64 -13.40 -16.03
CA SER A 112 -3.23 -12.27 -16.76
C SER A 112 -4.51 -11.67 -16.16
N HIS A 113 -5.07 -12.29 -15.11
CA HIS A 113 -6.30 -11.85 -14.44
C HIS A 113 -6.06 -10.75 -13.40
N MET A 114 -4.85 -10.64 -12.85
CA MET A 114 -4.51 -9.57 -11.91
C MET A 114 -4.63 -8.20 -12.60
N ARG A 115 -5.21 -7.22 -11.91
CA ARG A 115 -5.34 -5.83 -12.39
C ARG A 115 -4.67 -4.88 -11.43
N TRP A 116 -3.87 -3.97 -11.98
CA TRP A 116 -3.12 -3.00 -11.20
C TRP A 116 -2.92 -1.70 -11.97
N GLU A 117 -2.70 -0.63 -11.20
CA GLU A 117 -2.22 0.66 -11.65
C GLU A 117 -0.76 0.79 -11.20
N VAL A 118 0.13 1.16 -12.12
CA VAL A 118 1.53 1.47 -11.79
C VAL A 118 1.55 2.85 -11.11
N LEU A 119 2.20 2.92 -9.96
CA LEU A 119 2.35 4.15 -9.19
C LEU A 119 3.71 4.80 -9.43
N ASP A 120 3.79 6.08 -9.09
CA ASP A 120 5.01 6.88 -9.15
C ASP A 120 6.17 6.21 -8.37
N GLY A 121 7.39 6.45 -8.85
CA GLY A 121 8.60 5.82 -8.32
C GLY A 121 8.82 4.39 -8.81
N THR A 122 8.04 3.87 -9.75
CA THR A 122 8.39 2.64 -10.46
C THR A 122 9.53 2.91 -11.45
N GLY A 123 10.50 1.99 -11.52
CA GLY A 123 11.66 2.08 -12.42
C GLY A 123 12.95 1.66 -11.73
N ILE A 124 14.07 1.92 -12.40
CA ILE A 124 15.41 1.72 -11.84
C ILE A 124 15.74 2.91 -10.92
N GLN A 125 16.03 2.62 -9.65
CA GLN A 125 16.38 3.61 -8.63
C GLN A 125 17.68 3.21 -7.92
N GLY A 126 18.79 3.88 -8.28
CA GLY A 126 20.11 3.52 -7.78
C GLY A 126 20.45 2.09 -8.19
N ASP A 127 20.76 1.24 -7.21
CA ASP A 127 21.13 -0.17 -7.42
C ASP A 127 19.92 -1.13 -7.44
N TYR A 128 18.70 -0.61 -7.53
CA TYR A 128 17.48 -1.42 -7.39
C TYR A 128 16.47 -1.21 -8.53
N LEU A 129 15.80 -2.30 -8.90
CA LEU A 129 14.52 -2.28 -9.61
C LEU A 129 13.43 -2.02 -8.57
N VAL A 130 12.55 -1.05 -8.81
CA VAL A 130 11.44 -0.72 -7.92
C VAL A 130 10.14 -0.78 -8.71
N PHE A 131 9.14 -1.44 -8.14
CA PHE A 131 7.79 -1.46 -8.69
C PHE A 131 6.78 -1.15 -7.60
N ASN A 132 6.10 -0.02 -7.77
CA ASN A 132 5.05 0.45 -6.88
C ASN A 132 3.72 0.29 -7.59
N ALA A 133 2.75 -0.35 -6.95
CA ALA A 133 1.46 -0.58 -7.58
C ALA A 133 0.30 -0.47 -6.61
N ARG A 134 -0.83 -0.01 -7.14
CA ARG A 134 -2.16 -0.21 -6.57
C ARG A 134 -2.80 -1.35 -7.32
N CYS A 135 -2.96 -2.49 -6.68
CA CYS A 135 -3.74 -3.57 -7.24
C CYS A 135 -5.23 -3.37 -6.96
N THR A 136 -6.04 -3.46 -8.00
CA THR A 136 -7.48 -3.23 -7.96
C THR A 136 -8.29 -4.52 -8.09
N ASP A 137 -7.69 -5.61 -8.60
CA ASP A 137 -8.41 -6.87 -8.75
C ASP A 137 -7.47 -8.10 -8.75
N HIS A 138 -7.98 -9.21 -8.19
CA HIS A 138 -7.30 -10.51 -8.05
C HIS A 138 -5.96 -10.51 -7.27
N CYS A 139 -5.78 -9.63 -6.27
CA CYS A 139 -4.59 -9.62 -5.39
C CYS A 139 -4.84 -10.08 -3.96
N ARG A 140 -6.09 -10.11 -3.54
CA ARG A 140 -6.49 -10.68 -2.24
C ARG A 140 -7.03 -12.10 -2.38
N THR A 141 -7.47 -12.46 -3.59
CA THR A 141 -8.06 -13.76 -3.93
C THR A 141 -7.72 -14.08 -5.38
N TRP A 142 -7.38 -15.33 -5.65
CA TRP A 142 -7.07 -15.83 -6.99
C TRP A 142 -7.49 -17.30 -7.09
N LEU A 143 -7.20 -17.93 -8.22
CA LEU A 143 -7.55 -19.33 -8.43
C LEU A 143 -6.82 -20.21 -7.40
N HIS A 144 -7.58 -20.88 -6.53
CA HIS A 144 -7.10 -21.79 -5.48
C HIS A 144 -6.35 -21.15 -4.30
N GLY A 145 -6.33 -19.82 -4.16
CA GLY A 145 -5.67 -19.17 -3.02
C GLY A 145 -6.21 -17.78 -2.69
N SER A 146 -5.84 -17.30 -1.50
CA SER A 146 -6.22 -15.98 -0.99
C SER A 146 -5.24 -15.51 0.07
N LEU A 147 -5.21 -14.19 0.30
CA LEU A 147 -4.70 -13.66 1.55
C LEU A 147 -5.73 -13.93 2.66
N ASP A 148 -5.27 -14.28 3.86
CA ASP A 148 -6.15 -14.47 5.01
C ASP A 148 -6.98 -13.19 5.26
N PRO A 149 -8.32 -13.27 5.40
CA PRO A 149 -9.15 -12.12 5.74
C PRO A 149 -8.88 -11.50 7.13
N ALA A 150 -8.06 -12.11 7.99
CA ALA A 150 -7.85 -11.68 9.38
C ALA A 150 -6.81 -10.54 9.60
N PHE A 151 -6.57 -9.67 8.62
CA PHE A 151 -5.84 -8.41 8.88
C PHE A 151 -6.68 -7.42 9.69
#